data_AF-A0A850QL85-F1
#
_entry.id   AF-A0A850QL85-F1
#
_cell.length_a   1.000
_cell.length_b   1.000
_cell.length_c   1.000
_cell.angle_alpha   90.00
_cell.angle_beta   90.00
_cell.angle_gamma   90.00
#
_symmetry.space_group_name_H-M   'P 1'
#
loop_
_entity.id
_entity.type
_entity.pdbx_description
1 polymer ?
#
loop_
_entity_poly.entity_id
_entity_poly.type
_entity_poly.pdbx_seq_one_letter_code
_entity_poly.pdbx_strand_id
1 'polypeptide(L)'
;MKWTKAERINDEQDVSFFDSPEYRVPGSWLHIYYYEALNILFRFENFLRVIVYIQLKKNKGKNWVDVKINPNENIKQAYKKRSSQTKKYGYLGQVVYSPMMYLNSGELTYILNDDTNWKCFKNIFMADKNIIVNKLNEINAVRNNFAHFRPLKEDDINLLKQNISHIYYGANEYLSSLLHVNINVESNLTESWFLDLKNKKSDNVSLNFKKSADEEWLSINVIIALPCLSIQRHGLQHATVNSIKVDVKKFLECNGDVIDDLIYITDLSRVYGCDCNDEGVMGQDCCHVFSLVYPRGYIINNKDKIVKNILTLMDDIQSNINIVIDDTSAVGKYIYPIAYRFSIDKNNRWKKSAFEFNTNKSTCTDKVEYWGEDVHHIDDSIEDRSIIPWISGDICPASTIF
;
A
#
# COMPACT_ATOMS: atom_id res chain seq x y z
N MET A 1 -10.87 -16.66 27.73
CA MET A 1 -11.66 -16.02 26.65
C MET A 1 -10.77 -15.94 25.42
N LYS A 2 -10.95 -16.85 24.46
CA LYS A 2 -10.26 -16.81 23.16
C LYS A 2 -11.28 -16.30 22.15
N TRP A 3 -10.95 -15.21 21.47
CA TRP A 3 -11.79 -14.64 20.41
C TRP A 3 -11.16 -15.01 19.07
N THR A 4 -11.92 -15.61 18.16
CA THR A 4 -11.49 -15.92 16.78
C THR A 4 -12.36 -15.20 15.74
N LYS A 5 -11.76 -15.04 14.55
CA LYS A 5 -12.11 -14.15 13.44
C LYS A 5 -13.55 -14.35 12.93
N ALA A 6 -14.31 -13.26 12.76
CA ALA A 6 -15.62 -13.26 12.12
C ALA A 6 -15.48 -12.97 10.62
N GLU A 7 -16.10 -13.79 9.76
CA GLU A 7 -16.18 -13.60 8.31
C GLU A 7 -17.57 -13.05 7.91
N ARG A 8 -17.62 -12.28 6.82
CA ARG A 8 -18.76 -11.44 6.38
C ARG A 8 -19.94 -12.23 5.78
N ILE A 9 -21.13 -11.66 5.93
CA ILE A 9 -22.44 -12.11 5.45
C ILE A 9 -22.85 -11.25 4.23
N ASN A 10 -23.37 -11.89 3.17
CA ASN A 10 -24.08 -11.24 2.05
C ASN A 10 -25.61 -11.34 2.25
N ASP A 11 -26.35 -10.43 1.63
CA ASP A 11 -27.75 -10.10 1.89
C ASP A 11 -28.76 -11.26 1.85
N GLU A 12 -29.72 -11.14 2.78
CA GLU A 12 -31.10 -11.65 2.81
C GLU A 12 -31.43 -13.14 2.74
N GLN A 13 -30.48 -14.09 2.61
CA GLN A 13 -30.84 -15.53 2.69
C GLN A 13 -30.10 -16.43 3.69
N ASP A 14 -29.05 -15.99 4.37
CA ASP A 14 -28.34 -16.86 5.33
C ASP A 14 -28.25 -16.27 6.74
N VAL A 15 -29.39 -16.24 7.43
CA VAL A 15 -29.45 -16.11 8.91
C VAL A 15 -29.10 -17.46 9.60
N SER A 16 -28.78 -18.50 8.83
CA SER A 16 -28.53 -19.86 9.33
C SER A 16 -27.07 -20.16 9.73
N PHE A 17 -26.09 -19.31 9.41
CA PHE A 17 -24.67 -19.63 9.63
C PHE A 17 -24.13 -19.35 11.06
N PHE A 18 -24.99 -18.96 12.00
CA PHE A 18 -24.65 -18.86 13.44
C PHE A 18 -24.81 -20.21 14.19
N ASP A 19 -24.74 -21.34 13.49
CA ASP A 19 -24.86 -22.69 14.07
C ASP A 19 -23.54 -23.25 14.63
N SER A 20 -22.62 -22.38 15.06
CA SER A 20 -21.69 -22.77 16.13
C SER A 20 -22.29 -22.31 17.47
N PRO A 21 -22.64 -23.24 18.39
CA PRO A 21 -23.42 -22.93 19.60
C PRO A 21 -22.70 -22.04 20.62
N GLU A 22 -21.48 -21.59 20.34
CA GLU A 22 -20.66 -20.85 21.30
C GLU A 22 -20.78 -19.32 21.20
N TYR A 23 -21.27 -18.74 20.09
CA TYR A 23 -21.21 -17.28 19.88
C TYR A 23 -22.38 -16.69 19.05
N ARG A 24 -23.60 -16.62 19.60
CA ARG A 24 -24.68 -15.78 19.03
C ARG A 24 -24.68 -14.40 19.68
N VAL A 25 -24.45 -13.34 18.90
CA VAL A 25 -24.78 -11.97 19.32
C VAL A 25 -26.31 -11.91 19.44
N PRO A 26 -26.87 -11.57 20.61
CA PRO A 26 -28.32 -11.50 20.73
C PRO A 26 -28.88 -10.44 19.79
N GLY A 27 -29.91 -10.79 19.02
CA GLY A 27 -30.58 -9.86 18.08
C GLY A 27 -31.20 -8.64 18.76
N SER A 28 -31.20 -8.58 20.09
CA SER A 28 -31.66 -7.45 20.91
C SER A 28 -30.54 -6.48 21.32
N TRP A 29 -29.27 -6.74 20.99
CA TRP A 29 -28.16 -5.91 21.48
C TRP A 29 -27.89 -4.68 20.61
N LEU A 30 -27.90 -4.84 19.29
CA LEU A 30 -27.59 -3.78 18.35
C LEU A 30 -28.36 -4.01 17.05
N HIS A 31 -28.93 -2.94 16.49
CA HIS A 31 -29.54 -3.04 15.16
C HIS A 31 -28.48 -3.22 14.06
N ILE A 32 -28.84 -3.91 12.99
CA ILE A 32 -27.94 -4.23 11.86
C ILE A 32 -27.28 -2.95 11.28
N TYR A 33 -28.05 -1.86 11.20
CA TYR A 33 -27.57 -0.59 10.65
C TYR A 33 -26.39 0.03 11.42
N TYR A 34 -26.13 -0.35 12.68
CA TYR A 34 -24.92 0.07 13.39
C TYR A 34 -23.65 -0.61 12.86
N TYR A 35 -23.73 -1.88 12.46
CA TYR A 35 -22.61 -2.60 11.84
C TYR A 35 -22.28 -2.00 10.47
N GLU A 36 -23.32 -1.63 9.74
CA GLU A 36 -23.20 -0.91 8.48
C GLU A 36 -22.56 0.47 8.68
N ALA A 37 -23.02 1.25 9.66
CA ALA A 37 -22.40 2.54 10.02
C ALA A 37 -20.90 2.40 10.31
N LEU A 38 -20.52 1.41 11.11
CA LEU A 38 -19.12 1.14 11.46
C LEU A 38 -18.29 0.88 10.21
N ASN A 39 -18.78 0.02 9.32
CA ASN A 39 -18.09 -0.36 8.09
C ASN A 39 -17.92 0.83 7.15
N ILE A 40 -19.00 1.58 6.89
CA ILE A 40 -19.01 2.76 6.04
C ILE A 40 -18.04 3.82 6.58
N LEU A 41 -18.15 4.17 7.88
CA LEU A 41 -17.30 5.17 8.51
C LEU A 41 -15.83 4.74 8.51
N PHE A 42 -15.54 3.47 8.80
CA PHE A 42 -14.19 2.94 8.79
C PHE A 42 -13.55 3.04 7.40
N ARG A 43 -14.25 2.58 6.35
CA ARG A 43 -13.75 2.62 4.97
C ARG A 43 -13.55 4.06 4.51
N PHE A 44 -14.54 4.92 4.73
CA PHE A 44 -14.48 6.32 4.35
C PHE A 44 -13.36 7.10 5.05
N GLU A 45 -13.16 6.91 6.36
CA GLU A 45 -12.09 7.60 7.09
C GLU A 45 -10.71 7.20 6.57
N ASN A 46 -10.51 5.91 6.24
CA ASN A 46 -9.25 5.42 5.66
C ASN A 46 -9.04 5.88 4.22
N PHE A 47 -10.08 5.89 3.40
CA PHE A 47 -10.07 6.51 2.09
C PHE A 47 -9.61 7.97 2.17
N LEU A 48 -10.21 8.75 3.09
CA LEU A 48 -9.88 10.16 3.27
C LEU A 48 -8.43 10.34 3.73
N ARG A 49 -7.91 9.47 4.60
CA ARG A 49 -6.49 9.48 5.00
C ARG A 49 -5.57 9.29 3.80
N VAL A 50 -5.88 8.35 2.90
CA VAL A 50 -5.07 8.09 1.70
C VAL A 50 -5.07 9.31 0.78
N ILE A 51 -6.25 9.88 0.48
CA ILE A 51 -6.37 11.09 -0.34
C ILE A 51 -5.58 12.26 0.26
N VAL A 52 -5.77 12.53 1.55
CA VAL A 52 -5.08 13.63 2.24
C VAL A 52 -3.58 13.43 2.19
N TYR A 53 -3.09 12.21 2.47
CA TYR A 53 -1.68 11.89 2.39
C TYR A 53 -1.09 12.17 1.01
N ILE A 54 -1.71 11.63 -0.05
CA ILE A 54 -1.22 11.80 -1.42
C ILE A 54 -1.11 13.28 -1.77
N GLN A 55 -2.13 14.09 -1.45
CA GLN A 55 -2.10 15.50 -1.76
C GLN A 55 -1.06 16.28 -0.99
N LEU A 56 -0.96 16.04 0.31
CA LEU A 56 0.04 16.72 1.12
C LEU A 56 1.45 16.34 0.67
N LYS A 57 1.70 15.05 0.38
CA LYS A 57 3.00 14.56 -0.12
C LYS A 57 3.32 15.13 -1.51
N LYS A 58 2.38 15.09 -2.46
CA LYS A 58 2.53 15.66 -3.82
C LYS A 58 2.91 17.15 -3.78
N ASN A 59 2.28 17.93 -2.89
CA ASN A 59 2.41 19.39 -2.89
C ASN A 59 3.48 19.93 -1.93
N LYS A 60 3.80 19.20 -0.85
CA LYS A 60 4.73 19.65 0.20
C LYS A 60 5.98 18.78 0.32
N GLY A 61 6.09 17.70 -0.46
CA GLY A 61 7.18 16.73 -0.37
C GLY A 61 7.32 16.24 1.07
N LYS A 62 8.56 16.09 1.55
CA LYS A 62 8.87 15.68 2.94
C LYS A 62 8.23 16.53 4.06
N ASN A 63 7.83 17.78 3.78
CA ASN A 63 7.24 18.67 4.78
C ASN A 63 5.73 18.44 4.97
N TRP A 64 5.15 17.42 4.33
CA TRP A 64 3.73 17.07 4.48
C TRP A 64 3.34 16.78 5.94
N VAL A 65 4.27 16.25 6.74
CA VAL A 65 4.07 15.97 8.18
C VAL A 65 3.98 17.22 9.06
N ASP A 66 4.40 18.38 8.55
CA ASP A 66 4.38 19.63 9.31
C ASP A 66 3.06 20.41 9.15
N VAL A 67 2.11 19.85 8.38
CA VAL A 67 0.78 20.40 8.18
C VAL A 67 -0.01 20.41 9.49
N LYS A 68 -0.63 21.55 9.79
CA LYS A 68 -1.48 21.72 10.98
C LYS A 68 -2.75 20.88 10.86
N ILE A 69 -3.09 20.21 11.95
CA ILE A 69 -4.35 19.45 12.08
C ILE A 69 -5.35 20.15 13.02
N ASN A 70 -4.86 21.16 13.75
CA ASN A 70 -5.61 22.13 14.53
C ASN A 70 -4.67 23.33 14.83
N PRO A 71 -5.11 24.39 15.52
CA PRO A 71 -4.26 25.55 15.79
C PRO A 71 -2.97 25.26 16.58
N ASN A 72 -2.95 24.18 17.37
CA ASN A 72 -1.92 23.89 18.36
C ASN A 72 -1.02 22.69 17.99
N GLU A 73 -1.39 21.89 16.98
CA GLU A 73 -0.73 20.62 16.68
C GLU A 73 -0.62 20.39 15.17
N ASN A 74 0.49 19.83 14.72
CA ASN A 74 0.69 19.31 13.37
C ASN A 74 0.71 17.76 13.34
N ILE A 75 0.67 17.17 12.13
CA ILE A 75 0.64 15.71 11.95
C ILE A 75 1.79 15.02 12.70
N LYS A 76 3.01 15.55 12.58
CA LYS A 76 4.21 15.00 13.25
C LYS A 76 4.08 15.00 14.78
N GLN A 77 3.60 16.09 15.36
CA GLN A 77 3.40 16.24 16.80
C GLN A 77 2.29 15.29 17.31
N ALA A 78 1.17 15.23 16.59
CA ALA A 78 0.06 14.33 16.91
C ALA A 78 0.50 12.86 16.88
N TYR A 79 1.21 12.46 15.83
CA TYR A 79 1.80 11.14 15.71
C TYR A 79 2.73 10.84 16.88
N LYS A 80 3.72 11.71 17.17
CA LYS A 80 4.68 11.47 18.26
C LYS A 80 3.97 11.31 19.60
N LYS A 81 2.98 12.15 19.90
CA LYS A 81 2.19 12.10 21.14
C LYS A 81 1.39 10.79 21.23
N ARG A 82 0.60 10.47 20.20
CA ARG A 82 -0.35 9.35 20.21
C ARG A 82 0.34 8.00 20.06
N SER A 83 1.36 7.88 19.22
CA SER A 83 2.19 6.67 19.13
C SER A 83 2.92 6.37 20.44
N SER A 84 3.43 7.38 21.13
CA SER A 84 4.04 7.21 22.46
C SER A 84 3.02 6.73 23.49
N GLN A 85 1.77 7.20 23.41
CA GLN A 85 0.68 6.70 24.25
C GLN A 85 0.34 5.23 23.92
N THR A 86 0.22 4.88 22.64
CA THR A 86 -0.01 3.48 22.21
C THR A 86 1.10 2.55 22.72
N LYS A 87 2.37 2.96 22.61
CA LYS A 87 3.51 2.16 23.11
C LYS A 87 3.44 1.90 24.62
N LYS A 88 2.93 2.86 25.42
CA LYS A 88 2.72 2.65 26.87
C LYS A 88 1.68 1.57 27.15
N TYR A 89 0.70 1.43 26.27
CA TYR A 89 -0.34 0.41 26.34
C TYR A 89 -0.13 -0.69 25.29
N GLY A 90 1.12 -1.02 24.94
CA GLY A 90 1.46 -1.86 23.77
C GLY A 90 0.91 -3.29 23.79
N TYR A 91 0.28 -3.72 24.88
CA TYR A 91 -0.50 -4.96 24.97
C TYR A 91 -1.96 -4.81 24.48
N LEU A 92 -2.43 -3.58 24.24
CA LEU A 92 -3.76 -3.26 23.74
C LEU A 92 -3.68 -2.86 22.26
N GLY A 93 -4.33 -3.64 21.40
CA GLY A 93 -4.48 -3.33 19.98
C GLY A 93 -3.28 -3.72 19.11
N GLN A 94 -3.36 -3.36 17.83
CA GLN A 94 -2.29 -3.58 16.87
C GLN A 94 -1.35 -2.37 16.82
N VAL A 95 -0.09 -2.61 16.49
CA VAL A 95 0.87 -1.53 16.29
C VAL A 95 0.57 -0.83 14.98
N VAL A 96 0.33 0.48 15.06
CA VAL A 96 0.04 1.35 13.92
C VAL A 96 1.25 2.24 13.67
N TYR A 97 1.64 2.33 12.40
CA TYR A 97 2.93 2.89 12.03
C TYR A 97 2.82 4.18 11.22
N SER A 98 1.77 4.31 10.40
CA SER A 98 1.52 5.52 9.61
C SER A 98 1.03 6.68 10.49
N PRO A 99 1.63 7.89 10.37
CA PRO A 99 1.11 9.10 11.01
C PRO A 99 -0.36 9.40 10.69
N MET A 100 -0.82 9.04 9.48
CA MET A 100 -2.18 9.29 9.03
C MET A 100 -3.23 8.48 9.81
N MET A 101 -2.87 7.27 10.23
CA MET A 101 -3.76 6.40 11.01
C MET A 101 -4.01 6.93 12.43
N TYR A 102 -3.22 7.90 12.88
CA TYR A 102 -3.44 8.59 14.16
C TYR A 102 -4.33 9.82 14.03
N LEU A 103 -4.71 10.22 12.82
CA LEU A 103 -5.63 11.32 12.58
C LEU A 103 -7.07 10.83 12.63
N ASN A 104 -7.98 11.63 13.18
CA ASN A 104 -9.42 11.36 13.13
C ASN A 104 -10.11 12.15 12.00
N SER A 105 -11.37 11.81 11.70
CA SER A 105 -12.17 12.46 10.66
C SER A 105 -12.30 13.99 10.84
N GLY A 106 -12.39 14.50 12.07
CA GLY A 106 -12.42 15.94 12.35
C GLY A 106 -11.12 16.65 12.00
N GLU A 107 -9.97 16.03 12.28
CA GLU A 107 -8.65 16.55 11.92
C GLU A 107 -8.41 16.52 10.41
N LEU A 108 -8.85 15.46 9.73
CA LEU A 108 -8.83 15.39 8.26
C LEU A 108 -9.70 16.50 7.66
N THR A 109 -10.88 16.75 8.24
CA THR A 109 -11.77 17.85 7.83
C THR A 109 -11.10 19.21 8.06
N TYR A 110 -10.37 19.39 9.17
CA TYR A 110 -9.61 20.61 9.43
C TYR A 110 -8.54 20.88 8.37
N ILE A 111 -7.76 19.85 7.99
CA ILE A 111 -6.75 19.95 6.93
C ILE A 111 -7.39 20.41 5.61
N LEU A 112 -8.54 19.84 5.26
CA LEU A 112 -9.28 20.15 4.04
C LEU A 112 -9.89 21.56 4.05
N ASN A 113 -10.31 22.05 5.21
CA ASN A 113 -10.92 23.36 5.34
C ASN A 113 -9.90 24.53 5.26
N ASP A 114 -8.63 24.26 5.57
CA ASP A 114 -7.55 25.25 5.51
C ASP A 114 -7.33 25.74 4.06
N ASP A 115 -7.46 27.06 3.83
CA ASP A 115 -7.32 27.69 2.51
C ASP A 115 -5.94 27.48 1.87
N THR A 116 -4.90 27.31 2.69
CA THR A 116 -3.54 27.04 2.20
C THR A 116 -3.42 25.64 1.60
N ASN A 117 -4.22 24.69 2.09
CA ASN A 117 -4.20 23.31 1.63
C ASN A 117 -5.31 23.04 0.59
N TRP A 118 -6.47 23.70 0.69
CA TRP A 118 -7.61 23.48 -0.20
C TRP A 118 -7.25 23.60 -1.69
N LYS A 119 -6.31 24.47 -2.03
CA LYS A 119 -5.80 24.62 -3.41
C LYS A 119 -5.34 23.30 -4.02
N CYS A 120 -4.79 22.39 -3.20
CA CYS A 120 -4.33 21.07 -3.62
C CYS A 120 -5.49 20.07 -3.78
N PHE A 121 -6.62 20.30 -3.12
CA PHE A 121 -7.77 19.39 -3.09
C PHE A 121 -8.87 19.76 -4.09
N LYS A 122 -8.92 21.02 -4.54
CA LYS A 122 -9.98 21.56 -5.40
C LYS A 122 -10.24 20.73 -6.66
N ASN A 123 -9.20 20.18 -7.28
CA ASN A 123 -9.35 19.44 -8.54
C ASN A 123 -9.75 17.97 -8.34
N ILE A 124 -9.79 17.50 -7.10
CA ILE A 124 -10.14 16.12 -6.75
C ILE A 124 -11.61 16.06 -6.39
N PHE A 125 -12.06 17.02 -5.59
CA PHE A 125 -13.46 17.10 -5.21
C PHE A 125 -14.18 17.96 -6.25
N MET A 126 -15.12 17.36 -6.99
CA MET A 126 -15.94 18.03 -8.01
C MET A 126 -16.97 19.04 -7.44
N ALA A 127 -16.68 19.64 -6.29
CA ALA A 127 -17.53 20.62 -5.62
C ALA A 127 -16.70 21.65 -4.86
N ASP A 128 -17.34 22.77 -4.50
CA ASP A 128 -16.70 23.83 -3.73
C ASP A 128 -16.34 23.38 -2.31
N LYS A 129 -15.31 24.03 -1.74
CA LYS A 129 -14.80 23.76 -0.39
C LYS A 129 -15.90 23.65 0.65
N ASN A 130 -16.80 24.62 0.67
CA ASN A 130 -17.86 24.70 1.67
C ASN A 130 -18.84 23.53 1.55
N ILE A 131 -19.12 23.06 0.34
CA ILE A 131 -19.99 21.90 0.12
C ILE A 131 -19.31 20.63 0.67
N ILE A 132 -18.04 20.42 0.34
CA ILE A 132 -17.28 19.26 0.81
C ILE A 132 -17.13 19.28 2.34
N VAL A 133 -16.77 20.42 2.91
CA VAL A 133 -16.62 20.59 4.37
C VAL A 133 -17.96 20.38 5.09
N ASN A 134 -19.07 20.89 4.55
CA ASN A 134 -20.39 20.65 5.13
C ASN A 134 -20.75 19.16 5.15
N LYS A 135 -20.53 18.45 4.04
CA LYS A 135 -20.76 16.99 3.96
C LYS A 135 -19.89 16.23 4.96
N LEU A 136 -18.60 16.59 5.07
CA LEU A 136 -17.70 16.01 6.06
C LEU A 136 -18.16 16.29 7.50
N ASN A 137 -18.67 17.49 7.79
CA ASN A 137 -19.22 17.83 9.10
C ASN A 137 -20.47 17.03 9.44
N GLU A 138 -21.35 16.79 8.47
CA GLU A 138 -22.52 15.92 8.64
C GLU A 138 -22.10 14.46 8.93
N ILE A 139 -21.12 13.94 8.19
CA ILE A 139 -20.53 12.62 8.47
C ILE A 139 -19.90 12.58 9.86
N ASN A 140 -19.17 13.63 10.25
CA ASN A 140 -18.56 13.74 11.58
C ASN A 140 -19.60 13.76 12.71
N ALA A 141 -20.78 14.34 12.47
CA ALA A 141 -21.87 14.33 13.45
C ALA A 141 -22.37 12.91 13.72
N VAL A 142 -22.63 12.12 12.66
CA VAL A 142 -23.03 10.71 12.78
C VAL A 142 -21.91 9.88 13.42
N ARG A 143 -20.65 10.07 12.99
CA ARG A 143 -19.48 9.41 13.57
C ARG A 143 -19.33 9.69 15.05
N ASN A 144 -19.55 10.93 15.49
CA ASN A 144 -19.49 11.31 16.90
C ASN A 144 -20.63 10.69 17.70
N ASN A 145 -21.84 10.62 17.14
CA ASN A 145 -22.94 9.90 17.76
C ASN A 145 -22.59 8.42 17.96
N PHE A 146 -22.08 7.77 16.91
CA PHE A 146 -21.64 6.38 16.97
C PHE A 146 -20.53 6.15 18.02
N ALA A 147 -19.47 6.97 18.01
CA ALA A 147 -18.33 6.83 18.92
C ALA A 147 -18.67 7.07 20.40
N HIS A 148 -19.73 7.84 20.68
CA HIS A 148 -20.23 8.09 22.03
C HIS A 148 -21.43 7.21 22.41
N PHE A 149 -21.69 6.14 21.65
CA PHE A 149 -22.81 5.22 21.85
C PHE A 149 -24.17 5.92 21.95
N ARG A 150 -24.34 7.01 21.20
CA ARG A 150 -25.63 7.70 21.06
C ARG A 150 -26.49 6.98 20.03
N PRO A 151 -27.83 7.02 20.18
CA PRO A 151 -28.72 6.39 19.22
C PRO A 151 -28.50 6.90 17.80
N LEU A 152 -28.33 5.96 16.86
CA LEU A 152 -28.39 6.18 15.43
C LEU A 152 -29.78 5.80 14.89
N LYS A 153 -30.17 6.43 13.80
CA LYS A 153 -31.36 6.12 13.01
C LYS A 153 -30.95 5.58 11.64
N GLU A 154 -31.85 4.87 10.97
CA GLU A 154 -31.62 4.41 9.57
C GLU A 154 -31.36 5.59 8.62
N ASP A 155 -32.03 6.73 8.84
CA ASP A 155 -31.79 7.97 8.10
C ASP A 155 -30.34 8.46 8.20
N ASP A 156 -29.67 8.22 9.33
CA ASP A 156 -28.25 8.57 9.48
C ASP A 156 -27.38 7.75 8.53
N ILE A 157 -27.74 6.50 8.25
CA ILE A 157 -27.03 5.63 7.29
C ILE A 157 -27.24 6.12 5.87
N ASN A 158 -28.47 6.49 5.52
CA ASN A 158 -28.78 7.05 4.22
C ASN A 158 -28.00 8.36 3.98
N LEU A 159 -27.92 9.22 5.01
CA LEU A 159 -27.10 10.43 4.98
C LEU A 159 -25.61 10.10 4.77
N LEU A 160 -25.07 9.12 5.50
CA LEU A 160 -23.69 8.67 5.31
C LEU A 160 -23.43 8.23 3.87
N LYS A 161 -24.25 7.32 3.34
CA LYS A 161 -24.12 6.80 1.97
C LYS A 161 -24.15 7.92 0.94
N GLN A 162 -25.13 8.81 1.03
CA GLN A 162 -25.26 9.93 0.08
C GLN A 162 -24.08 10.89 0.15
N ASN A 163 -23.66 11.30 1.34
CA ASN A 163 -22.56 12.25 1.48
C ASN A 163 -21.21 11.66 1.08
N ILE A 164 -20.98 10.39 1.41
CA ILE A 164 -19.77 9.67 1.01
C ILE A 164 -19.74 9.49 -0.51
N SER A 165 -20.83 9.05 -1.13
CA SER A 165 -20.91 8.90 -2.59
C SER A 165 -20.56 10.20 -3.33
N HIS A 166 -21.08 11.35 -2.88
CA HIS A 166 -20.76 12.65 -3.47
C HIS A 166 -19.28 13.04 -3.32
N ILE A 167 -18.65 12.73 -2.19
CA ILE A 167 -17.22 13.00 -1.96
C ILE A 167 -16.36 12.03 -2.78
N TYR A 168 -16.80 10.77 -2.85
CA TYR A 168 -16.08 9.68 -3.49
C TYR A 168 -15.98 9.86 -5.00
N TYR A 169 -17.06 10.29 -5.66
CA TYR A 169 -17.14 10.33 -7.13
C TYR A 169 -15.91 10.95 -7.82
N GLY A 170 -15.54 12.19 -7.47
CA GLY A 170 -14.35 12.83 -8.07
C GLY A 170 -13.02 12.30 -7.54
N ALA A 171 -12.98 11.90 -6.27
CA ALA A 171 -11.78 11.40 -5.63
C ALA A 171 -11.40 9.98 -6.09
N ASN A 172 -12.37 9.19 -6.52
CA ASN A 172 -12.17 7.85 -7.06
C ASN A 172 -11.42 7.89 -8.39
N GLU A 173 -11.83 8.74 -9.33
CA GLU A 173 -11.13 8.87 -10.62
C GLU A 173 -9.65 9.21 -10.43
N TYR A 174 -9.37 10.14 -9.50
CA TYR A 174 -8.01 10.52 -9.14
C TYR A 174 -7.19 9.35 -8.56
N LEU A 175 -7.79 8.55 -7.67
CA LEU A 175 -7.14 7.39 -7.06
C LEU A 175 -6.95 6.25 -8.04
N SER A 176 -7.96 5.94 -8.86
CA SER A 176 -7.86 4.94 -9.91
C SER A 176 -6.72 5.29 -10.86
N SER A 177 -6.57 6.56 -11.25
CA SER A 177 -5.42 6.99 -12.05
C SER A 177 -4.06 6.73 -11.35
N LEU A 178 -3.93 7.10 -10.08
CA LEU A 178 -2.71 6.88 -9.29
C LEU A 178 -2.38 5.39 -9.13
N LEU A 179 -3.38 4.54 -9.06
CA LEU A 179 -3.24 3.13 -8.74
C LEU A 179 -3.07 2.25 -9.98
N HIS A 180 -3.55 2.69 -11.13
CA HIS A 180 -3.47 1.99 -12.41
C HIS A 180 -2.34 2.56 -13.29
N VAL A 181 -1.13 2.65 -12.73
CA VAL A 181 0.08 3.06 -13.46
C VAL A 181 0.65 1.85 -14.21
N ASN A 182 -0.09 1.37 -15.20
CA ASN A 182 0.18 0.11 -15.89
C ASN A 182 0.56 0.27 -17.39
N ILE A 183 0.44 1.47 -17.95
CA ILE A 183 0.74 1.75 -19.37
C ILE A 183 2.25 1.92 -19.53
N ASN A 184 2.88 1.20 -20.45
CA ASN A 184 4.31 1.38 -20.71
C ASN A 184 4.61 2.78 -21.26
N VAL A 185 5.68 3.40 -20.76
CA VAL A 185 6.19 4.66 -21.33
C VAL A 185 6.74 4.40 -22.74
N GLU A 186 6.40 5.26 -23.70
CA GLU A 186 6.78 5.07 -25.09
C GLU A 186 8.31 5.12 -25.28
N SER A 187 8.81 4.21 -26.12
CA SER A 187 10.26 4.09 -26.34
C SER A 187 10.88 5.30 -27.04
N ASN A 188 10.07 6.13 -27.71
CA ASN A 188 10.48 7.35 -28.40
C ASN A 188 10.28 8.62 -27.55
N LEU A 189 9.94 8.51 -26.25
CA LEU A 189 9.82 9.66 -25.37
C LEU A 189 11.15 10.45 -25.31
N THR A 190 11.08 11.75 -25.55
CA THR A 190 12.26 12.63 -25.63
C THR A 190 12.58 13.36 -24.32
N GLU A 191 11.86 13.05 -23.25
CA GLU A 191 12.07 13.70 -21.95
C GLU A 191 13.43 13.30 -21.37
N SER A 192 14.20 14.29 -20.90
CA SER A 192 15.60 14.06 -20.53
C SER A 192 15.75 13.05 -19.38
N TRP A 193 14.87 13.11 -18.36
CA TRP A 193 14.91 12.15 -17.24
C TRP A 193 14.78 10.70 -17.70
N PHE A 194 13.97 10.46 -18.74
CA PHE A 194 13.76 9.14 -19.30
C PHE A 194 14.96 8.70 -20.11
N LEU A 195 15.51 9.57 -20.96
CA LEU A 195 16.73 9.27 -21.73
C LEU A 195 17.92 8.95 -20.82
N ASP A 196 18.03 9.66 -19.69
CA ASP A 196 19.11 9.46 -18.71
C ASP A 196 19.02 8.10 -17.99
N LEU A 197 17.81 7.53 -17.86
CA LEU A 197 17.55 6.28 -17.14
C LEU A 197 17.28 5.06 -18.03
N LYS A 198 16.67 5.22 -19.21
CA LYS A 198 16.16 4.11 -20.05
C LYS A 198 17.21 3.08 -20.40
N ASN A 199 18.44 3.53 -20.69
CA ASN A 199 19.54 2.66 -21.11
C ASN A 199 20.44 2.24 -19.94
N LYS A 200 20.08 2.61 -18.71
CA LYS A 200 20.85 2.28 -17.52
C LYS A 200 20.46 0.88 -17.05
N LYS A 201 21.46 0.03 -16.98
CA LYS A 201 21.35 -1.34 -16.49
C LYS A 201 22.65 -1.70 -15.78
N SER A 202 22.51 -2.46 -14.72
CA SER A 202 23.60 -3.21 -14.08
C SER A 202 23.39 -4.69 -14.39
N ASP A 203 24.30 -5.56 -13.93
CA ASP A 203 24.23 -6.99 -14.25
C ASP A 203 22.95 -7.64 -13.73
N ASN A 204 22.50 -7.25 -12.53
CA ASN A 204 21.33 -7.81 -11.86
C ASN A 204 20.20 -6.79 -11.64
N VAL A 205 20.33 -5.56 -12.14
CA VAL A 205 19.36 -4.48 -11.89
C VAL A 205 19.01 -3.79 -13.19
N SER A 206 17.71 -3.69 -13.48
CA SER A 206 17.18 -2.97 -14.62
C SER A 206 15.94 -2.17 -14.24
N LEU A 207 15.57 -1.22 -15.11
CA LEU A 207 14.42 -0.35 -14.89
C LEU A 207 13.36 -0.57 -15.98
N ASN A 208 12.10 -0.52 -15.58
CA ASN A 208 10.97 -0.41 -16.49
C ASN A 208 10.07 0.75 -16.06
N PHE A 209 9.50 1.46 -17.03
CA PHE A 209 8.77 2.71 -16.80
C PHE A 209 7.32 2.55 -17.22
N LYS A 210 6.41 2.91 -16.32
CA LYS A 210 4.97 2.92 -16.58
C LYS A 210 4.38 4.29 -16.25
N LYS A 211 3.24 4.60 -16.85
CA LYS A 211 2.46 5.83 -16.64
C LYS A 211 0.99 5.53 -16.41
N SER A 212 0.29 6.46 -15.78
CA SER A 212 -1.17 6.48 -15.72
C SER A 212 -1.76 6.92 -17.06
N ALA A 213 -3.04 6.63 -17.28
CA ALA A 213 -3.76 7.03 -18.49
C ALA A 213 -3.87 8.55 -18.68
N ASP A 214 -3.96 9.30 -17.59
CA ASP A 214 -3.94 10.77 -17.57
C ASP A 214 -2.53 11.37 -17.60
N GLU A 215 -1.50 10.51 -17.62
CA GLU A 215 -0.08 10.88 -17.59
C GLU A 215 0.40 11.67 -16.37
N GLU A 216 -0.43 11.87 -15.34
CA GLU A 216 -0.07 12.59 -14.11
C GLU A 216 0.90 11.80 -13.23
N TRP A 217 0.92 10.47 -13.38
CA TRP A 217 1.70 9.56 -12.54
C TRP A 217 2.69 8.74 -13.36
N LEU A 218 3.87 8.57 -12.78
CA LEU A 218 4.92 7.72 -13.32
C LEU A 218 5.33 6.68 -12.28
N SER A 219 5.49 5.45 -12.73
CA SER A 219 6.04 4.33 -11.97
C SER A 219 7.39 3.97 -12.57
N ILE A 220 8.41 3.96 -11.71
CA ILE A 220 9.72 3.39 -12.02
C ILE A 220 9.78 2.03 -11.33
N ASN A 221 9.65 0.98 -12.13
CA ASN A 221 9.78 -0.40 -11.66
C ASN A 221 11.26 -0.77 -11.63
N VAL A 222 11.76 -1.07 -10.44
CA VAL A 222 13.10 -1.61 -10.25
C VAL A 222 13.01 -3.12 -10.33
N ILE A 223 13.64 -3.70 -11.35
CA ILE A 223 13.64 -5.13 -11.62
C ILE A 223 15.00 -5.69 -11.20
N ILE A 224 14.99 -6.57 -10.20
CA ILE A 224 16.17 -7.20 -9.64
C ILE A 224 16.18 -8.66 -10.08
N ALA A 225 17.11 -9.02 -10.95
CA ALA A 225 17.34 -10.42 -11.32
C ALA A 225 17.81 -11.20 -10.10
N LEU A 226 17.26 -12.39 -9.89
CA LEU A 226 17.60 -13.24 -8.76
C LEU A 226 18.73 -14.21 -9.15
N PRO A 227 19.99 -13.97 -8.75
CA PRO A 227 21.09 -14.88 -9.05
C PRO A 227 20.87 -16.23 -8.38
N CYS A 228 21.24 -17.30 -9.07
CA CYS A 228 21.29 -18.64 -8.50
C CYS A 228 22.63 -18.82 -7.77
N LEU A 229 22.58 -18.87 -6.43
CA LEU A 229 23.77 -19.05 -5.58
C LEU A 229 24.19 -20.53 -5.52
N SER A 230 23.21 -21.43 -5.36
CA SER A 230 23.45 -22.88 -5.42
C SER A 230 22.16 -23.66 -5.64
N ILE A 231 22.28 -24.90 -6.09
CA ILE A 231 21.15 -25.78 -6.40
C ILE A 231 21.37 -27.13 -5.75
N GLN A 232 20.37 -27.59 -5.02
CA GLN A 232 20.31 -28.93 -4.45
C GLN A 232 19.10 -29.67 -5.01
N ARG A 233 19.33 -30.75 -5.76
CA ARG A 233 18.24 -31.58 -6.31
C ARG A 233 17.82 -32.65 -5.30
N HIS A 234 16.52 -32.82 -5.14
CA HIS A 234 15.89 -33.83 -4.31
C HIS A 234 15.11 -34.81 -5.20
N GLY A 235 15.86 -35.63 -5.94
CA GLY A 235 15.31 -36.50 -6.98
C GLY A 235 15.04 -35.76 -8.29
N LEU A 236 14.18 -36.33 -9.15
CA LEU A 236 13.90 -35.79 -10.49
C LEU A 236 12.88 -34.65 -10.49
N GLN A 237 12.04 -34.57 -9.46
CA GLN A 237 10.88 -33.68 -9.45
C GLN A 237 11.00 -32.51 -8.47
N HIS A 238 12.06 -32.45 -7.66
CA HIS A 238 12.21 -31.42 -6.65
C HIS A 238 13.62 -30.84 -6.63
N ALA A 239 13.72 -29.54 -6.40
CA ALA A 239 14.98 -28.84 -6.24
C ALA A 239 14.83 -27.73 -5.19
N THR A 240 15.90 -27.49 -4.45
CA THR A 240 16.07 -26.32 -3.61
C THR A 240 17.10 -25.42 -4.29
N VAL A 241 16.70 -24.21 -4.66
CA VAL A 241 17.59 -23.21 -5.26
C VAL A 241 17.84 -22.12 -4.23
N ASN A 242 19.10 -21.97 -3.81
CA ASN A 242 19.50 -20.84 -2.99
C ASN A 242 19.69 -19.62 -3.89
N SER A 243 19.06 -18.52 -3.52
CA SER A 243 19.12 -17.26 -4.23
C SER A 243 19.05 -16.12 -3.21
N ILE A 244 18.79 -14.90 -3.66
CA ILE A 244 18.67 -13.74 -2.79
C ILE A 244 17.21 -13.37 -2.57
N LYS A 245 16.94 -12.67 -1.47
CA LYS A 245 15.69 -11.99 -1.21
C LYS A 245 15.95 -10.56 -0.81
N VAL A 246 15.11 -9.66 -1.33
CA VAL A 246 15.11 -8.25 -0.98
C VAL A 246 14.10 -8.04 0.14
N ASP A 247 14.54 -7.39 1.21
CA ASP A 247 13.69 -6.89 2.29
C ASP A 247 13.27 -5.46 1.96
N VAL A 248 12.11 -5.28 1.31
CA VAL A 248 11.63 -3.96 0.90
C VAL A 248 11.47 -3.02 2.11
N LYS A 249 11.21 -3.55 3.32
CA LYS A 249 11.15 -2.71 4.53
C LYS A 249 12.52 -2.16 4.91
N LYS A 250 13.54 -3.01 5.04
CA LYS A 250 14.91 -2.54 5.35
C LYS A 250 15.48 -1.69 4.22
N PHE A 251 15.11 -2.01 2.98
CA PHE A 251 15.43 -1.21 1.81
C PHE A 251 14.94 0.24 1.98
N LEU A 252 13.73 0.44 2.50
CA LEU A 252 13.20 1.77 2.78
C LEU A 252 13.89 2.47 3.97
N GLU A 253 14.47 1.72 4.89
CA GLU A 253 15.25 2.30 5.99
C GLU A 253 16.62 2.83 5.49
N CYS A 254 17.20 2.17 4.49
CA CYS A 254 18.50 2.54 3.91
C CYS A 254 18.42 3.63 2.82
N ASN A 255 17.27 3.82 2.17
CA ASN A 255 17.15 4.66 0.96
C ASN A 255 16.23 5.88 1.16
N GLY A 256 16.42 6.63 2.26
CA GLY A 256 15.58 7.77 2.64
C GLY A 256 15.42 8.84 1.56
N ASP A 257 16.48 9.15 0.81
CA ASP A 257 16.45 10.21 -0.21
C ASP A 257 15.50 9.91 -1.38
N VAL A 258 15.32 8.63 -1.72
CA VAL A 258 14.37 8.18 -2.76
C VAL A 258 12.93 8.29 -2.25
N ILE A 259 12.72 8.00 -0.97
CA ILE A 259 11.42 7.94 -0.29
C ILE A 259 10.82 9.32 -0.08
N ASP A 260 11.67 10.31 0.17
CA ASP A 260 11.24 11.68 0.39
C ASP A 260 10.47 12.26 -0.81
N ASP A 261 10.74 11.73 -2.01
CA ASP A 261 10.28 12.25 -3.29
C ASP A 261 9.13 11.44 -3.94
N LEU A 262 8.90 10.19 -3.53
CA LEU A 262 7.82 9.34 -4.06
C LEU A 262 6.52 9.50 -3.26
N ILE A 263 5.40 9.07 -3.84
CA ILE A 263 4.12 8.95 -3.13
C ILE A 263 4.06 7.63 -2.39
N TYR A 264 4.34 6.53 -3.09
CA TYR A 264 4.33 5.20 -2.52
C TYR A 264 5.25 4.22 -3.25
N ILE A 265 5.55 3.12 -2.58
CA ILE A 265 6.24 1.94 -3.10
C ILE A 265 5.36 0.71 -2.88
N THR A 266 5.31 -0.16 -3.89
CA THR A 266 4.61 -1.45 -3.86
C THR A 266 5.55 -2.58 -4.29
N ASP A 267 5.49 -3.71 -3.58
CA ASP A 267 6.23 -4.92 -3.95
C ASP A 267 5.38 -5.73 -4.95
N LEU A 268 5.87 -5.88 -6.18
CA LEU A 268 5.22 -6.59 -7.28
C LEU A 268 5.75 -8.03 -7.44
N SER A 269 6.52 -8.54 -6.49
CA SER A 269 7.30 -9.78 -6.64
C SER A 269 6.50 -11.07 -6.55
N ARG A 270 5.16 -11.01 -6.54
CA ARG A 270 4.28 -12.19 -6.56
C ARG A 270 3.98 -12.72 -7.97
N VAL A 271 4.39 -12.02 -9.02
CA VAL A 271 3.72 -12.14 -10.33
C VAL A 271 4.35 -13.14 -11.31
N TYR A 272 5.59 -13.59 -11.14
CA TYR A 272 6.21 -14.45 -12.16
C TYR A 272 6.48 -15.86 -11.65
N GLY A 273 5.86 -16.84 -12.32
CA GLY A 273 6.27 -18.22 -12.26
C GLY A 273 7.74 -18.27 -12.63
N CYS A 274 8.58 -18.59 -11.66
CA CYS A 274 9.99 -18.83 -11.92
C CYS A 274 10.10 -20.15 -12.68
N ASP A 275 10.18 -20.08 -14.00
CA ASP A 275 10.62 -21.22 -14.81
C ASP A 275 12.12 -21.37 -14.58
N CYS A 276 12.56 -22.44 -13.93
CA CYS A 276 13.95 -22.87 -14.03
C CYS A 276 14.07 -23.90 -15.14
N ASN A 277 15.19 -23.87 -15.89
CA ASN A 277 15.43 -24.86 -16.92
C ASN A 277 15.92 -26.19 -16.30
N ASP A 278 16.09 -27.24 -17.12
CA ASP A 278 16.56 -28.56 -16.67
C ASP A 278 17.98 -28.56 -16.10
N GLU A 279 18.74 -27.47 -16.30
CA GLU A 279 20.05 -27.23 -15.70
C GLU A 279 19.94 -26.54 -14.33
N GLY A 280 18.74 -26.09 -13.96
CA GLY A 280 18.45 -25.38 -12.73
C GLY A 280 18.82 -23.89 -12.77
N VAL A 281 19.18 -23.37 -13.95
CA VAL A 281 19.32 -21.94 -14.17
C VAL A 281 17.94 -21.30 -13.97
N MET A 282 17.86 -20.36 -13.03
CA MET A 282 16.68 -19.52 -12.90
C MET A 282 16.46 -18.78 -14.23
N GLY A 283 15.28 -18.95 -14.83
CA GLY A 283 14.93 -18.26 -16.06
C GLY A 283 15.00 -16.75 -15.89
N GLN A 284 15.05 -16.03 -17.01
CA GLN A 284 15.05 -14.56 -17.03
C GLN A 284 13.84 -13.96 -16.28
N ASP A 285 12.79 -14.75 -16.07
CA ASP A 285 11.56 -14.35 -15.38
C ASP A 285 11.67 -14.40 -13.84
N CYS A 286 12.76 -14.93 -13.28
CA CYS A 286 13.01 -14.90 -11.85
C CYS A 286 13.58 -13.55 -11.40
N CYS A 287 12.67 -12.63 -11.10
CA CYS A 287 13.01 -11.32 -10.60
C CYS A 287 12.21 -10.95 -9.35
N HIS A 288 12.80 -10.07 -8.53
CA HIS A 288 12.07 -9.29 -7.53
C HIS A 288 11.81 -7.91 -8.13
N VAL A 289 10.57 -7.44 -8.06
CA VAL A 289 10.15 -6.17 -8.68
C VAL A 289 9.44 -5.33 -7.63
N PHE A 290 9.84 -4.08 -7.49
CA PHE A 290 9.05 -3.09 -6.77
C PHE A 290 8.86 -1.82 -7.60
N SER A 291 7.70 -1.19 -7.44
CA SER A 291 7.27 -0.01 -8.18
C SER A 291 7.41 1.23 -7.31
N LEU A 292 8.17 2.22 -7.79
CA LEU A 292 8.32 3.53 -7.17
C LEU A 292 7.41 4.53 -7.90
N VAL A 293 6.38 5.06 -7.23
CA VAL A 293 5.37 5.92 -7.88
C VAL A 293 5.56 7.39 -7.54
N TYR A 294 5.67 8.23 -8.57
CA TYR A 294 5.92 9.65 -8.49
C TYR A 294 4.86 10.46 -9.25
N PRO A 295 4.60 11.72 -8.84
CA PRO A 295 3.93 12.68 -9.73
C PRO A 295 4.87 13.03 -10.89
N ARG A 296 4.39 12.98 -12.14
CA ARG A 296 5.21 13.27 -13.33
C ARG A 296 5.84 14.66 -13.28
N GLY A 297 5.03 15.67 -12.94
CA GLY A 297 5.52 17.04 -12.80
C GLY A 297 6.64 17.18 -11.78
N TYR A 298 6.67 16.32 -10.75
CA TYR A 298 7.75 16.34 -9.76
C TYR A 298 9.06 15.78 -10.32
N ILE A 299 9.01 14.69 -11.09
CA ILE A 299 10.19 14.13 -11.78
C ILE A 299 10.77 15.17 -12.74
N ILE A 300 9.93 15.82 -13.54
CA ILE A 300 10.37 16.82 -14.51
C ILE A 300 11.07 17.99 -13.80
N ASN A 301 10.48 18.51 -12.74
CA ASN A 301 11.00 19.66 -12.00
C ASN A 301 12.25 19.34 -11.16
N ASN A 302 12.47 18.07 -10.80
CA ASN A 302 13.58 17.64 -9.93
C ASN A 302 14.47 16.59 -10.62
N LYS A 303 14.56 16.62 -11.94
CA LYS A 303 15.16 15.54 -12.75
C LYS A 303 16.56 15.13 -12.26
N ASP A 304 17.45 16.08 -11.99
CA ASP A 304 18.85 15.78 -11.70
C ASP A 304 18.98 15.07 -10.35
N LYS A 305 18.13 15.46 -9.40
CA LYS A 305 18.03 14.82 -8.08
C LYS A 305 17.47 13.40 -8.22
N ILE A 306 16.35 13.24 -8.93
CA ILE A 306 15.70 11.93 -9.09
C ILE A 306 16.59 10.96 -9.85
N VAL A 307 17.16 11.36 -10.99
CA VAL A 307 18.08 10.54 -11.78
C VAL A 307 19.27 10.11 -10.92
N LYS A 308 19.91 11.04 -10.21
CA LYS A 308 21.03 10.72 -9.30
C LYS A 308 20.62 9.71 -8.23
N ASN A 309 19.47 9.93 -7.58
CA ASN A 309 18.96 9.06 -6.51
C ASN A 309 18.66 7.65 -7.04
N ILE A 310 18.03 7.52 -8.21
CA ILE A 310 17.74 6.22 -8.85
C ILE A 310 19.03 5.51 -9.27
N LEU A 311 20.01 6.21 -9.84
CA LEU A 311 21.29 5.60 -10.20
C LEU A 311 22.07 5.12 -8.96
N THR A 312 22.13 5.95 -7.92
CA THR A 312 22.77 5.59 -6.65
C THR A 312 22.10 4.37 -6.02
N LEU A 313 20.77 4.33 -6.10
CA LEU A 313 19.97 3.19 -5.67
C LEU A 313 20.31 1.91 -6.45
N MET A 314 20.41 1.98 -7.78
CA MET A 314 20.79 0.83 -8.60
C MET A 314 22.19 0.31 -8.23
N ASP A 315 23.14 1.21 -8.03
CA ASP A 315 24.51 0.87 -7.65
C ASP A 315 24.57 0.23 -6.24
N ASP A 316 23.82 0.75 -5.27
CA ASP A 316 23.74 0.16 -3.92
C ASP A 316 23.08 -1.22 -3.95
N ILE A 317 22.01 -1.42 -4.74
CA ILE A 317 21.40 -2.75 -4.92
C ILE A 317 22.42 -3.71 -5.52
N GLN A 318 23.06 -3.34 -6.63
CA GLN A 318 24.05 -4.20 -7.29
C GLN A 318 25.22 -4.55 -6.35
N SER A 319 25.70 -3.58 -5.57
CA SER A 319 26.76 -3.82 -4.58
C SER A 319 26.32 -4.79 -3.50
N ASN A 320 25.08 -4.69 -3.00
CA ASN A 320 24.55 -5.63 -2.00
C ASN A 320 24.36 -7.04 -2.58
N ILE A 321 24.00 -7.16 -3.86
CA ILE A 321 23.91 -8.45 -4.55
C ILE A 321 25.30 -9.08 -4.68
N ASN A 322 26.30 -8.31 -5.12
CA ASN A 322 27.67 -8.81 -5.29
C ASN A 322 28.25 -9.34 -3.96
N ILE A 323 27.99 -8.66 -2.84
CA ILE A 323 28.40 -9.14 -1.50
C ILE A 323 27.87 -10.55 -1.21
N VAL A 324 26.60 -10.82 -1.53
CA VAL A 324 25.97 -12.13 -1.27
C VAL A 324 26.40 -13.19 -2.29
N ILE A 325 26.74 -12.78 -3.53
CA ILE A 325 27.30 -13.69 -4.54
C ILE A 325 28.72 -14.12 -4.15
N ASP A 326 29.56 -13.17 -3.74
CA ASP A 326 30.96 -13.40 -3.38
C ASP A 326 31.11 -14.20 -2.08
N ASP A 327 30.18 -13.99 -1.13
CA ASP A 327 30.11 -14.73 0.13
C ASP A 327 28.66 -15.10 0.44
N THR A 328 28.29 -16.35 0.17
CA THR A 328 26.93 -16.85 0.43
C THR A 328 26.56 -16.89 1.93
N SER A 329 27.53 -16.70 2.83
CA SER A 329 27.29 -16.55 4.27
C SER A 329 27.09 -15.09 4.70
N ALA A 330 27.44 -14.14 3.84
CA ALA A 330 27.25 -12.73 4.09
C ALA A 330 25.77 -12.33 3.97
N VAL A 331 25.40 -11.32 4.76
CA VAL A 331 24.08 -10.69 4.73
C VAL A 331 24.29 -9.24 4.30
N GLY A 332 23.72 -8.88 3.16
CA GLY A 332 23.68 -7.48 2.73
C GLY A 332 22.78 -6.64 3.64
N LYS A 333 22.77 -5.32 3.44
CA LYS A 333 21.99 -4.37 4.27
C LYS A 333 20.49 -4.74 4.31
N TYR A 334 19.95 -5.07 3.14
CA TYR A 334 18.55 -5.43 2.92
C TYR A 334 18.39 -6.58 1.91
N ILE A 335 19.48 -7.23 1.52
CA ILE A 335 19.49 -8.39 0.64
C ILE A 335 20.11 -9.56 1.40
N TYR A 336 19.46 -10.71 1.42
CA TYR A 336 19.96 -11.89 2.13
C TYR A 336 19.72 -13.18 1.35
N PRO A 337 20.56 -14.21 1.55
CA PRO A 337 20.37 -15.50 0.92
C PRO A 337 19.10 -16.18 1.46
N ILE A 338 18.36 -16.84 0.58
CA ILE A 338 17.18 -17.63 0.91
C ILE A 338 17.11 -18.88 0.02
N ALA A 339 16.57 -19.96 0.58
CA ALA A 339 16.28 -21.18 -0.15
C ALA A 339 14.87 -21.13 -0.76
N TYR A 340 14.76 -21.40 -2.05
CA TYR A 340 13.50 -21.55 -2.76
C TYR A 340 13.26 -23.01 -3.14
N ARG A 341 12.12 -23.56 -2.74
CA ARG A 341 11.73 -24.92 -3.13
C ARG A 341 10.96 -24.90 -4.45
N PHE A 342 11.39 -25.74 -5.37
CA PHE A 342 10.78 -25.96 -6.67
C PHE A 342 10.32 -27.41 -6.80
N SER A 343 9.22 -27.61 -7.50
CA SER A 343 8.67 -28.92 -7.85
C SER A 343 8.17 -28.91 -9.29
N ILE A 344 8.40 -29.99 -10.03
CA ILE A 344 7.86 -30.14 -11.37
C ILE A 344 6.34 -30.37 -11.32
N ASP A 345 5.58 -29.59 -12.08
CA ASP A 345 4.12 -29.72 -12.21
C ASP A 345 3.72 -30.81 -13.21
N LYS A 346 2.41 -31.02 -13.40
CA LYS A 346 1.88 -32.02 -14.33
C LYS A 346 2.25 -31.78 -15.80
N ASN A 347 2.67 -30.57 -16.15
CA ASN A 347 3.06 -30.16 -17.50
C ASN A 347 4.58 -30.15 -17.68
N ASN A 348 5.33 -30.81 -16.78
CA ASN A 348 6.79 -30.78 -16.74
C ASN A 348 7.40 -29.38 -16.60
N ARG A 349 6.70 -28.44 -15.95
CA ARG A 349 7.25 -27.12 -15.66
C ARG A 349 7.67 -27.03 -14.21
N TRP A 350 8.83 -26.43 -13.97
CA TRP A 350 9.25 -26.16 -12.61
C TRP A 350 8.35 -25.10 -11.98
N LYS A 351 7.63 -25.50 -10.95
CA LYS A 351 6.78 -24.63 -10.15
C LYS A 351 7.45 -24.38 -8.80
N LYS A 352 7.64 -23.10 -8.51
CA LYS A 352 8.02 -22.62 -7.18
C LYS A 352 6.91 -22.95 -6.17
N SER A 353 7.24 -23.69 -5.11
CA SER A 353 6.30 -23.92 -4.01
C SER A 353 6.19 -22.64 -3.19
N ALA A 354 4.99 -22.06 -3.12
CA ALA A 354 4.71 -20.77 -2.48
C ALA A 354 4.85 -20.79 -0.94
N PHE A 355 5.23 -21.93 -0.34
CA PHE A 355 5.07 -22.18 1.09
C PHE A 355 6.08 -21.46 2.02
N GLU A 356 7.06 -20.72 1.50
CA GLU A 356 8.07 -20.03 2.34
C GLU A 356 8.15 -18.50 2.10
N PHE A 357 7.16 -17.93 1.38
CA PHE A 357 7.06 -16.49 1.13
C PHE A 357 6.07 -15.75 2.02
N ASN A 358 5.51 -16.38 3.06
CA ASN A 358 5.01 -15.59 4.17
C ASN A 358 6.22 -15.00 4.91
N THR A 359 6.86 -14.03 4.25
CA THR A 359 7.46 -12.85 4.85
C THR A 359 6.69 -12.60 6.13
N ASN A 360 7.38 -12.77 7.27
CA ASN A 360 6.92 -12.42 8.61
C ASN A 360 5.57 -11.68 8.59
N LYS A 361 4.47 -12.36 8.97
CA LYS A 361 3.15 -11.75 9.24
C LYS A 361 3.35 -10.28 9.58
N SER A 362 3.00 -9.43 8.62
CA SER A 362 3.33 -8.00 8.54
C SER A 362 3.80 -7.39 9.87
N THR A 363 5.11 -7.37 10.12
CA THR A 363 5.62 -6.36 11.04
C THR A 363 5.63 -5.07 10.25
N CYS A 364 4.50 -4.35 10.30
CA CYS A 364 4.28 -3.10 9.59
C CYS A 364 5.53 -2.21 9.66
N THR A 365 5.85 -1.57 8.55
CA THR A 365 6.96 -0.60 8.47
C THR A 365 6.47 0.75 8.94
N ASP A 366 7.32 1.46 9.68
CA ASP A 366 7.16 2.85 10.11
C ASP A 366 7.03 3.83 8.93
N LYS A 367 7.34 3.39 7.70
CA LYS A 367 7.29 4.22 6.49
C LYS A 367 5.90 4.21 5.87
N VAL A 368 5.27 5.37 5.86
CA VAL A 368 3.93 5.60 5.27
C VAL A 368 3.92 5.36 3.75
N GLU A 369 5.10 5.42 3.12
CA GLU A 369 5.27 5.22 1.69
C GLU A 369 5.12 3.73 1.28
N TYR A 370 5.26 2.77 2.19
CA TYR A 370 5.08 1.34 1.86
C TYR A 370 3.63 0.93 1.87
N TRP A 371 3.12 0.55 0.70
CA TRP A 371 1.71 0.18 0.53
C TRP A 371 1.50 -1.34 0.43
N GLY A 372 2.54 -2.13 0.69
CA GLY A 372 2.44 -3.58 0.77
C GLY A 372 2.84 -4.30 -0.52
N GLU A 373 2.52 -5.59 -0.54
CA GLU A 373 2.66 -6.47 -1.71
C GLU A 373 1.40 -6.30 -2.58
N ASP A 374 1.58 -6.02 -3.87
CA ASP A 374 0.48 -5.98 -4.83
C ASP A 374 0.07 -7.43 -5.14
N VAL A 375 -0.95 -7.91 -4.44
CA VAL A 375 -1.58 -9.19 -4.73
C VAL A 375 -2.59 -8.91 -5.83
N HIS A 376 -2.35 -9.41 -7.03
CA HIS A 376 -3.24 -9.31 -8.19
C HIS A 376 -4.72 -9.21 -7.80
N HIS A 377 -5.36 -8.08 -8.12
CA HIS A 377 -6.81 -7.98 -8.17
C HIS A 377 -7.26 -7.28 -9.45
N ILE A 378 -8.48 -7.68 -9.85
CA ILE A 378 -9.07 -7.54 -11.18
C ILE A 378 -9.96 -6.29 -11.29
N ASP A 379 -10.21 -5.56 -10.19
CA ASP A 379 -11.28 -4.55 -10.14
C ASP A 379 -10.82 -3.13 -9.75
N ASP A 380 -11.61 -2.15 -10.24
CA ASP A 380 -11.27 -0.75 -10.50
C ASP A 380 -11.22 0.20 -9.28
N SER A 381 -11.45 -0.27 -8.04
CA SER A 381 -11.66 0.57 -6.85
C SER A 381 -10.71 0.30 -5.68
N ILE A 382 -10.40 1.32 -4.84
CA ILE A 382 -9.65 1.13 -3.58
C ILE A 382 -10.44 0.30 -2.58
N GLU A 383 -11.76 0.36 -2.64
CA GLU A 383 -12.67 -0.28 -1.70
C GLU A 383 -12.69 -1.81 -1.87
N ASP A 384 -12.32 -2.29 -3.07
CA ASP A 384 -12.21 -3.71 -3.41
C ASP A 384 -10.77 -4.24 -3.26
N ARG A 385 -9.81 -3.39 -2.87
CA ARG A 385 -8.46 -3.88 -2.57
C ARG A 385 -8.47 -4.70 -1.30
N SER A 386 -7.83 -5.87 -1.38
CA SER A 386 -7.54 -6.73 -0.22
C SER A 386 -6.63 -6.06 0.82
N ILE A 387 -5.97 -4.95 0.45
CA ILE A 387 -5.04 -4.20 1.29
C ILE A 387 -5.27 -2.70 1.09
N ILE A 388 -5.89 -2.06 2.09
CA ILE A 388 -5.86 -0.60 2.24
C ILE A 388 -4.48 -0.23 2.80
N PRO A 389 -3.80 0.85 2.30
CA PRO A 389 -2.51 1.27 2.85
C PRO A 389 -2.57 1.39 4.38
N TRP A 390 -1.55 0.83 5.04
CA TRP A 390 -1.37 0.89 6.50
C TRP A 390 -2.38 0.09 7.33
N ILE A 391 -3.25 -0.69 6.69
CA ILE A 391 -4.21 -1.59 7.36
C ILE A 391 -3.86 -3.03 7.01
N SER A 392 -3.83 -3.90 8.03
CA SER A 392 -3.63 -5.33 7.78
C SER A 392 -4.81 -5.92 7.00
N GLY A 393 -4.52 -6.74 5.98
CA GLY A 393 -5.54 -7.49 5.24
C GLY A 393 -6.38 -8.44 6.12
N ASP A 394 -5.94 -8.72 7.36
CA ASP A 394 -6.75 -9.44 8.35
C ASP A 394 -7.98 -8.65 8.84
N ILE A 395 -7.97 -7.33 8.73
CA ILE A 395 -9.02 -6.42 9.21
C ILE A 395 -10.04 -6.10 8.11
N CYS A 396 -9.59 -6.02 6.85
CA CYS A 396 -10.42 -5.66 5.71
C CYS A 396 -10.25 -6.69 4.57
N PRO A 397 -10.91 -7.86 4.66
CA PRO A 397 -10.85 -8.86 3.58
C PRO A 397 -11.49 -8.33 2.29
N ALA A 398 -10.98 -8.79 1.15
CA ALA A 398 -11.30 -8.35 -0.22
C ALA A 398 -12.75 -8.61 -0.67
N SER A 399 -13.59 -9.24 0.15
CA SER A 399 -14.97 -9.54 -0.22
C SER A 399 -15.88 -8.34 0.03
N THR A 400 -16.16 -7.66 -1.08
CA THR A 400 -17.35 -6.85 -1.43
C THR A 400 -17.64 -5.59 -0.60
N ILE A 401 -17.97 -4.51 -1.29
CA ILE A 401 -19.14 -3.60 -1.10
C ILE A 401 -18.75 -2.26 -1.74
N PHE A 402 -19.11 -2.09 -3.02
CA PHE A 402 -20.39 -1.48 -3.41
C PHE A 402 -21.27 -2.51 -4.11
#